data_AF-A0A3N5TB15-F1
#
_entry.id   AF-A0A3N5TB15-F1
#
_cell.length_a   1.000
_cell.length_b   1.000
_cell.length_c   1.000
_cell.angle_alpha   90.00
_cell.angle_beta   90.00
_cell.angle_gamma   90.00
#
_symmetry.space_group_name_H-M   'P 1'
#
loop_
_entity.id
_entity.type
_entity.pdbx_description
1 polymer ?
#
loop_
_entity_poly.entity_id
_entity_poly.type
_entity_poly.pdbx_seq_one_letter_code
_entity_poly.pdbx_strand_id
1 'polypeptide(L)'
;MKRLTISILLVFISLSILAAEESWQGNAAVARRGEFEAEGLYAASNSFPENTMVAVTNLDNGKSVTVTIRKRIDGSAGLFLLLSESAASVLAMRPSEIIRVETRVTGI
;
A
#
# COMPACT_ATOMS: atom_id res chain seq x y z
N MET A 1 14.52 4.40 -44.60
CA MET A 1 13.85 3.35 -43.79
C MET A 1 14.45 3.19 -42.39
N LYS A 2 15.77 3.03 -42.21
CA LYS A 2 16.43 2.89 -40.88
C LYS A 2 16.19 4.06 -39.88
N ARG A 3 16.13 5.30 -40.38
CA ARG A 3 15.85 6.48 -39.52
C ARG A 3 14.42 6.50 -38.98
N LEU A 4 13.45 5.98 -39.75
CA LEU A 4 12.04 5.91 -39.36
C LEU A 4 11.81 4.84 -38.28
N THR A 5 12.49 3.69 -38.39
CA THR A 5 12.44 2.63 -37.38
C THR A 5 13.04 3.06 -36.04
N ILE A 6 14.13 3.83 -36.05
CA ILE A 6 14.72 4.39 -34.82
C ILE A 6 13.76 5.36 -34.14
N SER A 7 13.08 6.23 -34.91
CA SER A 7 12.07 7.15 -34.36
C SER A 7 10.86 6.41 -33.77
N ILE A 8 10.36 5.36 -34.42
CA ILE A 8 9.24 4.55 -33.91
C ILE A 8 9.63 3.84 -32.60
N LEU A 9 10.86 3.31 -32.54
CA LEU A 9 11.37 2.67 -31.32
C LEU A 9 11.51 3.67 -30.17
N LEU A 10 12.01 4.88 -30.43
CA LEU A 10 12.12 5.96 -29.44
C LEU A 10 10.76 6.41 -28.91
N VAL A 11 9.75 6.51 -29.78
CA VAL A 11 8.38 6.84 -29.38
C VAL A 11 7.79 5.74 -28.50
N PHE A 12 7.96 4.47 -28.85
CA PHE A 12 7.51 3.33 -28.03
C PHE A 12 8.17 3.27 -26.64
N ILE A 13 9.47 3.58 -26.58
CA ILE A 13 10.21 3.65 -25.31
C ILE A 13 9.69 4.81 -24.45
N SER A 14 9.44 5.98 -25.04
CA SER A 14 8.89 7.13 -24.30
C SER A 14 7.47 6.89 -23.77
N LEU A 15 6.65 6.12 -24.48
CA LEU A 15 5.27 5.84 -24.08
C LEU A 15 5.18 4.92 -22.86
N SER A 16 6.18 4.06 -22.66
CA SER A 16 6.23 3.10 -21.56
C SER A 16 6.52 3.74 -20.20
N ILE A 17 7.05 4.96 -20.17
CA ILE A 17 7.47 5.65 -18.93
C ILE A 17 6.29 6.35 -18.23
N LEU A 18 5.21 6.66 -18.97
CA LEU A 18 4.06 7.42 -18.46
C LEU A 18 3.10 6.63 -17.54
N ALA A 19 3.30 5.32 -17.39
CA ALA A 19 2.41 4.44 -16.62
C ALA A 19 3.01 3.96 -15.29
N ALA A 20 4.16 4.50 -14.87
CA ALA A 20 4.78 4.14 -13.60
C ALA A 20 4.07 4.85 -12.45
N GLU A 21 3.00 4.24 -11.93
CA GLU A 21 2.38 4.65 -10.68
C GLU A 21 3.24 4.16 -9.51
N GLU A 22 3.68 5.06 -8.63
CA GLU A 22 4.49 4.68 -7.47
C GLU A 22 3.67 3.78 -6.53
N SER A 23 3.95 2.49 -6.60
CA SER A 23 3.36 1.46 -5.78
C SER A 23 4.43 0.83 -4.91
N TRP A 24 4.10 0.65 -3.63
CA TRP A 24 4.99 0.08 -2.63
C TRP A 24 4.40 -1.23 -2.16
N GLN A 25 5.19 -2.29 -2.15
CA GLN A 25 4.74 -3.61 -1.71
C GLN A 25 5.43 -4.03 -0.41
N GLY A 26 4.67 -4.68 0.47
CA GLY A 26 5.22 -5.14 1.74
C GLY A 26 4.28 -6.05 2.50
N ASN A 27 4.76 -6.52 3.65
CA ASN A 27 3.98 -7.39 4.52
C ASN A 27 3.08 -6.55 5.43
N ALA A 28 1.80 -6.89 5.49
CA ALA A 28 0.84 -6.27 6.39
C ALA A 28 0.29 -7.29 7.39
N ALA A 29 0.07 -6.82 8.62
CA ALA A 29 -0.59 -7.59 9.67
C ALA A 29 -1.70 -6.76 10.32
N VAL A 30 -2.58 -7.43 11.06
CA VAL A 30 -3.61 -6.77 11.87
C VAL A 30 -3.00 -6.33 13.19
N ALA A 31 -3.25 -5.08 13.58
CA ALA A 31 -2.86 -4.55 14.87
C ALA A 31 -3.57 -5.27 16.01
N ARG A 32 -2.97 -5.25 17.21
CA ARG A 32 -3.63 -5.83 18.37
C ARG A 32 -4.88 -5.01 18.73
N ARG A 33 -5.89 -5.67 19.29
CA ARG A 33 -7.08 -4.97 19.76
C ARG A 33 -6.70 -3.93 20.83
N GLY A 34 -7.22 -2.71 20.68
CA GLY A 34 -6.89 -1.57 21.53
C GLY A 34 -5.61 -0.82 21.15
N GLU A 35 -4.93 -1.22 20.07
CA GLU A 35 -3.72 -0.55 19.59
C GLU A 35 -4.02 0.73 18.76
N PHE A 36 -5.26 0.85 18.28
CA PHE A 36 -5.83 2.08 17.75
C PHE A 36 -6.96 2.54 18.69
N GLU A 37 -6.93 3.83 19.08
CA GLU A 37 -7.87 4.40 20.06
C GLU A 37 -9.30 4.57 19.52
N ALA A 38 -9.45 4.65 18.20
CA ALA A 38 -10.72 4.88 17.53
C ALA A 38 -11.04 3.79 16.51
N GLU A 39 -12.32 3.43 16.41
CA GLU A 39 -12.82 2.64 15.30
C GLU A 39 -12.73 3.46 14.01
N GLY A 40 -12.04 2.92 13.00
CA GLY A 40 -11.84 3.61 11.73
C GLY A 40 -10.85 2.91 10.83
N LEU A 41 -10.67 3.44 9.62
CA LEU A 41 -9.74 2.91 8.62
C LEU A 41 -8.35 3.51 8.84
N TYR A 42 -7.63 2.94 9.81
CA TYR A 42 -6.30 3.40 10.21
C TYR A 42 -5.24 2.35 9.96
N ALA A 43 -4.01 2.84 9.80
CA ALA A 43 -2.82 2.01 9.76
C ALA A 43 -1.64 2.67 10.48
N ALA A 44 -0.65 1.85 10.84
CA ALA A 44 0.67 2.29 11.24
C ALA A 44 1.69 1.85 10.18
N SER A 45 2.65 2.72 9.87
CA SER A 45 3.71 2.39 8.92
C SER A 45 5.01 3.08 9.29
N ASN A 46 6.13 2.42 8.99
CA ASN A 46 7.45 3.04 9.07
C ASN A 46 7.92 3.69 7.75
N SER A 47 7.20 3.48 6.65
CA SER A 47 7.57 3.98 5.32
C SER A 47 6.85 5.26 4.94
N PHE A 48 5.70 5.56 5.56
CA PHE A 48 4.91 6.75 5.28
C PHE A 48 4.86 7.69 6.49
N PRO A 49 4.79 9.02 6.27
CA PRO A 49 4.52 9.99 7.33
C PRO A 49 3.14 9.80 7.95
N GLU A 50 2.96 10.29 9.17
CA GLU A 50 1.65 10.37 9.80
C GLU A 50 0.70 11.29 9.01
N ASN A 51 -0.59 11.02 9.12
CA ASN A 51 -1.71 11.63 8.39
C ASN A 51 -1.74 11.41 6.86
N THR A 52 -0.81 10.62 6.31
CA THR A 52 -0.86 10.23 4.89
C THR A 52 -2.05 9.30 4.62
N MET A 53 -2.74 9.50 3.50
CA MET A 53 -3.78 8.60 3.00
C MET A 53 -3.18 7.63 1.98
N VAL A 54 -3.33 6.34 2.26
CA VAL A 54 -2.75 5.25 1.46
C VAL A 54 -3.85 4.28 1.06
N ALA A 55 -4.01 4.03 -0.23
CA ALA A 55 -4.78 2.90 -0.72
C ALA A 55 -3.97 1.62 -0.54
N VAL A 56 -4.54 0.64 0.14
CA VAL A 56 -3.92 -0.64 0.46
C VAL A 56 -4.71 -1.73 -0.26
N THR A 57 -4.04 -2.52 -1.09
CA THR A 57 -4.64 -3.63 -1.83
C THR A 57 -4.04 -4.93 -1.34
N ASN A 58 -4.91 -5.86 -0.94
CA ASN A 58 -4.51 -7.23 -0.63
C ASN A 58 -4.23 -7.98 -1.95
N LEU A 59 -3.00 -8.46 -2.12
CA LEU A 59 -2.58 -9.14 -3.34
C LEU A 59 -3.13 -10.57 -3.46
N ASP A 60 -3.58 -11.17 -2.37
CA ASP A 60 -4.13 -12.53 -2.36
C ASP A 60 -5.57 -12.59 -2.89
N ASN A 61 -6.34 -11.51 -2.71
CA ASN A 61 -7.76 -11.46 -3.09
C ASN A 61 -8.18 -10.23 -3.92
N GLY A 62 -7.26 -9.29 -4.17
CA GLY A 62 -7.50 -8.08 -4.96
C GLY A 62 -8.37 -7.01 -4.28
N LYS A 63 -8.78 -7.19 -3.03
CA LYS A 63 -9.57 -6.19 -2.29
C LYS A 63 -8.70 -4.99 -1.92
N SER A 64 -9.30 -3.80 -1.93
CA SER A 64 -8.59 -2.56 -1.61
C SER A 64 -9.35 -1.71 -0.60
N VAL A 65 -8.61 -0.97 0.23
CA VAL A 65 -9.13 -0.04 1.22
C VAL A 65 -8.20 1.16 1.37
N THR A 66 -8.76 2.36 1.48
CA THR A 66 -7.97 3.56 1.81
C THR A 66 -7.88 3.72 3.32
N VAL A 67 -6.67 3.84 3.84
CA VAL A 67 -6.39 4.02 5.27
C VAL A 67 -5.60 5.30 5.51
N THR A 68 -5.77 5.87 6.70
CA THR A 68 -4.94 6.98 7.17
C THR A 68 -3.84 6.46 8.09
N ILE A 69 -2.60 6.84 7.81
CA ILE A 69 -1.47 6.54 8.68
C ILE A 69 -1.59 7.39 9.95
N ARG A 70 -1.74 6.77 11.11
CA ARG A 70 -1.91 7.50 12.39
C ARG A 70 -0.69 7.49 13.28
N LYS A 71 0.19 6.50 13.10
CA LYS A 71 1.33 6.27 13.98
C LYS A 71 2.42 5.46 13.31
N ARG A 72 3.56 5.38 13.97
CA ARG A 72 4.71 4.56 13.61
C ARG A 72 4.57 3.13 14.13
N ILE A 73 5.29 2.19 13.53
CA ILE A 73 5.33 0.80 14.00
C ILE A 73 6.46 0.68 15.04
N ASP A 74 6.10 0.46 16.30
CA ASP A 74 7.03 0.16 17.38
C ASP A 74 7.13 -1.35 17.61
N GLY A 75 8.35 -1.90 17.57
CA GLY A 75 8.61 -3.27 18.02
C GLY A 75 8.24 -4.43 17.07
N SER A 76 7.78 -4.17 15.84
CA SER A 76 7.52 -5.22 14.84
C SER A 76 8.50 -5.13 13.66
N ALA A 77 9.69 -5.70 13.82
CA ALA A 77 10.69 -5.74 12.77
C ALA A 77 10.18 -6.55 11.56
N GLY A 78 10.19 -5.93 10.37
CA GLY A 78 9.81 -6.57 9.11
C GLY A 78 8.36 -6.38 8.65
N LEU A 79 7.52 -5.69 9.43
CA LEU A 79 6.19 -5.26 8.96
C LEU A 79 6.29 -3.91 8.25
N PHE A 80 5.63 -3.84 7.09
CA PHE A 80 5.51 -2.62 6.30
C PHE A 80 4.28 -1.81 6.72
N LEU A 81 3.19 -2.52 7.04
CA LEU A 81 1.93 -1.94 7.50
C LEU A 81 1.34 -2.75 8.66
N LEU A 82 0.76 -2.03 9.61
CA LEU A 82 -0.08 -2.58 10.66
C LEU A 82 -1.48 -1.98 10.52
N LEU A 83 -2.49 -2.80 10.24
CA LEU A 83 -3.84 -2.36 9.90
C LEU A 83 -4.77 -2.45 11.10
N SER A 84 -5.67 -1.48 11.25
CA SER A 84 -6.79 -1.56 12.18
C SER A 84 -7.70 -2.76 11.89
N GLU A 85 -8.44 -3.24 12.89
CA GLU A 85 -9.39 -4.37 12.76
C GLU A 85 -10.45 -4.07 11.68
N SER A 86 -10.92 -2.82 11.58
CA SER A 86 -11.86 -2.39 10.55
C SER A 86 -11.26 -2.44 9.14
N ALA A 87 -10.03 -1.94 8.94
CA ALA A 87 -9.36 -2.01 7.63
C ALA A 87 -9.05 -3.46 7.22
N ALA A 88 -8.57 -4.28 8.16
CA ALA A 88 -8.33 -5.70 7.97
C ALA A 88 -9.61 -6.46 7.56
N SER A 89 -10.75 -6.12 8.16
CA SER A 89 -12.04 -6.70 7.83
C SER A 89 -12.45 -6.41 6.37
N VAL A 90 -12.24 -5.19 5.89
CA VAL A 90 -12.50 -4.82 4.48
C VAL A 90 -11.60 -5.62 3.53
N LEU A 91 -10.34 -5.80 3.88
CA LEU A 91 -9.38 -6.61 3.11
C LEU A 91 -9.56 -8.13 3.27
N ALA A 92 -10.56 -8.56 4.06
CA ALA A 92 -10.84 -9.95 4.41
C ALA A 92 -9.63 -10.69 5.00
N MET A 93 -8.87 -10.01 5.86
CA MET A 93 -7.74 -10.57 6.60
C MET A 93 -8.18 -11.23 7.92
N ARG A 94 -7.46 -12.28 8.35
CA ARG A 94 -7.63 -12.83 9.69
C ARG A 94 -6.71 -12.13 10.71
N PRO A 95 -7.11 -11.97 11.99
CA PRO A 95 -6.33 -11.24 13.00
C PRO A 95 -4.91 -11.75 13.31
N SER A 96 -4.56 -12.95 12.87
CA SER A 96 -3.23 -13.57 13.11
C SER A 96 -2.47 -13.86 11.81
N GLU A 97 -2.96 -13.32 10.70
CA GLU A 97 -2.40 -13.53 9.37
C GLU A 97 -1.50 -12.37 8.96
N ILE A 98 -0.42 -12.71 8.25
CA ILE A 98 0.44 -11.74 7.58
C ILE A 98 0.22 -11.95 6.09
N ILE A 99 -0.26 -10.91 5.41
CA ILE A 99 -0.52 -10.94 3.96
C ILE A 99 0.47 -10.04 3.22
N ARG A 100 0.56 -10.23 1.90
CA ARG A 100 1.24 -9.29 1.03
C ARG A 100 0.26 -8.21 0.57
N VAL A 101 0.65 -6.95 0.75
CA VAL A 101 -0.12 -5.81 0.26
C VAL A 101 0.68 -4.98 -0.71
N GLU A 102 -0.04 -4.39 -1.64
CA GLU A 102 0.42 -3.26 -2.42
C GLU A 102 -0.21 -1.99 -1.86
N THR A 103 0.55 -0.90 -1.89
CA THR A 103 0.12 0.38 -1.39
C THR A 103 0.41 1.49 -2.35
N ARG A 104 -0.45 2.50 -2.31
CA ARG A 104 -0.36 3.67 -3.15
C ARG A 104 -0.77 4.91 -2.37
N VAL A 105 0.04 5.95 -2.43
CA VAL A 105 -0.29 7.23 -1.79
C VAL A 105 -1.39 7.89 -2.60
N THR A 106 -2.53 8.17 -1.96
CA THR A 106 -3.67 8.84 -2.60
C THR A 106 -3.83 10.29 -2.14
N GLY A 107 -3.20 10.67 -1.03
CA GLY A 107 -3.24 12.03 -0.49
C GLY A 107 -2.39 12.18 0.78
N ILE A 108 -2.17 13.43 1.18
CA ILE A 108 -1.50 13.83 2.43
C ILE A 108 -2.35 14.83 3.20
#